data_AF-A0A919QEC7-F1
#
_entry.id   AF-A0A919QEC7-F1
#
_cell.length_a   1.000
_cell.length_b   1.000
_cell.length_c   1.000
_cell.angle_alpha   90.00
_cell.angle_beta   90.00
_cell.angle_gamma   90.00
#
_symmetry.space_group_name_H-M   'P 1'
#
loop_
_entity.id
_entity.type
_entity.pdbx_description
1 polymer ?
#
loop_
_entity_poly.entity_id
_entity_poly.type
_entity_poly.pdbx_seq_one_letter_code
_entity_poly.pdbx_strand_id
1 'polypeptide(L)'
;MGVRAWRIVGGAFTVIVVVATAVTAYTEIEWRGGMDRNAPTWLLSQQHTEILTEVYAFVSPTLVVRAGENVRVDVETGVDGQLTVRRELTWTGDPPDVRQSWNGRTLRVDVSCRSDCEAVYLLTVPDTVEVERPGASPIAPGIP
;
A
#
# COMPACT_ATOMS: atom_id res chain seq x y z
N MET A 1 54.91 -7.07 47.18
CA MET A 1 53.85 -6.15 46.72
C MET A 1 53.50 -6.50 45.27
N GLY A 2 52.43 -7.20 44.93
CA GLY A 2 51.35 -7.75 45.72
C GLY A 2 50.21 -8.01 44.74
N VAL A 3 49.81 -9.27 44.57
CA VAL A 3 48.70 -9.75 43.72
C VAL A 3 47.41 -8.93 43.86
N ARG A 4 47.27 -8.23 45.00
CA ARG A 4 46.22 -7.26 45.30
C ARG A 4 46.25 -6.01 44.40
N ALA A 5 47.43 -5.47 44.08
CA ALA A 5 47.58 -4.28 43.23
C ALA A 5 47.11 -4.55 41.79
N TRP A 6 47.45 -5.71 41.21
CA TRP A 6 47.00 -6.10 39.86
C TRP A 6 45.47 -6.25 39.78
N ARG A 7 44.84 -6.82 40.81
CA ARG A 7 43.37 -6.97 40.87
C ARG A 7 42.66 -5.62 41.03
N ILE A 8 43.23 -4.70 41.81
CA ILE A 8 42.68 -3.34 41.96
C ILE A 8 42.78 -2.57 40.65
N VAL A 9 43.92 -2.65 39.96
CA VAL A 9 44.13 -1.98 38.66
C VAL A 9 43.23 -2.58 37.58
N GLY A 10 43.13 -3.90 37.51
CA GLY A 10 42.24 -4.58 36.55
C GLY A 10 40.77 -4.25 36.80
N GLY A 11 40.32 -4.27 38.06
CA GLY A 11 38.95 -3.91 38.43
C GLY A 11 38.62 -2.45 38.12
N ALA A 12 39.53 -1.52 38.43
CA ALA A 12 39.36 -0.11 38.10
C ALA A 12 39.24 0.11 36.58
N PHE A 13 40.05 -0.60 35.79
CA PHE A 13 39.99 -0.51 34.33
C PHE A 13 38.64 -1.01 33.78
N THR A 14 38.12 -2.14 34.28
CA THR A 14 36.80 -2.64 33.87
C THR A 14 35.69 -1.65 34.19
N VAL A 15 35.70 -1.05 35.38
CA VAL A 15 34.71 -0.03 35.75
C VAL A 15 34.77 1.18 34.81
N ILE A 16 35.98 1.66 34.50
CA ILE A 16 36.18 2.79 33.57
C ILE A 16 35.63 2.45 32.18
N VAL A 17 35.92 1.25 31.65
CA VAL A 17 35.43 0.82 30.33
C VAL A 17 33.91 0.75 30.31
N VAL A 18 33.27 0.18 31.33
CA VAL A 18 31.80 0.08 31.41
C VAL A 18 31.15 1.46 31.53
N VAL A 19 31.71 2.36 32.32
CA VAL A 19 31.21 3.73 32.44
C VAL A 19 31.40 4.49 31.12
N ALA A 20 32.57 4.35 30.47
CA ALA A 20 32.82 4.99 29.19
C ALA A 20 31.86 4.50 28.10
N THR A 21 31.60 3.20 28.00
CA THR A 21 30.65 2.65 27.01
C THR A 21 29.21 3.07 27.30
N ALA A 22 28.80 3.09 28.58
CA ALA A 22 27.47 3.57 28.97
C ALA A 22 27.29 5.05 28.65
N VAL A 23 28.30 5.89 28.92
CA VAL A 23 28.28 7.31 28.58
C VAL A 23 28.24 7.50 27.06
N THR A 24 29.06 6.79 26.28
CA THR A 24 29.02 6.91 24.82
C THR A 24 27.65 6.50 24.26
N ALA A 25 27.08 5.40 24.74
CA ALA A 25 25.75 4.94 24.32
C ALA A 25 24.65 5.94 24.71
N TYR A 26 24.71 6.49 25.92
CA TYR A 26 23.77 7.51 26.38
C TYR A 26 23.88 8.80 25.57
N THR A 27 25.10 9.27 25.32
CA THR A 27 25.34 10.45 24.47
C THR A 27 24.91 10.18 23.03
N GLU A 28 25.05 8.96 22.53
CA GLU A 28 24.54 8.62 21.21
C GLU A 28 23.02 8.69 21.18
N ILE A 29 22.32 8.23 22.20
CA ILE A 29 20.84 8.32 22.30
C ILE A 29 20.37 9.77 22.48
N GLU A 30 21.10 10.59 23.24
CA GLU A 30 20.72 11.96 23.56
C GLU A 30 21.11 12.96 22.44
N TRP A 31 22.26 12.76 21.78
CA TRP A 31 22.70 13.55 20.62
C TRP A 31 22.13 13.05 19.30
N ARG A 32 21.96 11.73 19.11
CA ARG A 32 21.07 11.17 18.06
C ARG A 32 19.64 11.08 18.59
N GLY A 33 19.22 12.17 19.22
CA GLY A 33 17.90 12.35 19.80
C GLY A 33 16.86 11.56 19.02
N GLY A 34 16.28 10.56 19.69
CA GLY A 34 15.12 9.87 19.19
C GLY A 34 14.14 10.91 18.65
N MET A 35 13.77 10.73 17.38
CA MET A 35 13.07 11.66 16.48
C MET A 35 13.99 12.62 15.72
N ASP A 36 14.22 12.25 14.46
CA ASP A 36 14.47 13.14 13.33
C ASP A 36 13.53 14.36 13.34
N ARG A 37 13.85 15.40 14.13
CA ARG A 37 13.14 16.69 14.08
C ARG A 37 13.31 17.42 12.75
N ASN A 38 14.17 16.89 11.89
CA ASN A 38 14.40 17.35 10.53
C ASN A 38 13.89 16.35 9.48
N ALA A 39 13.05 15.37 9.85
CA ALA A 39 12.26 14.65 8.85
C ALA A 39 11.48 15.71 8.07
N PRO A 40 11.81 15.93 6.80
CA PRO A 40 11.19 17.01 6.06
C PRO A 40 9.69 16.74 5.99
N THR A 41 8.88 17.77 6.15
CA THR A 41 7.41 17.69 6.35
C THR A 41 6.65 16.97 5.24
N TRP A 42 7.29 16.64 4.11
CA TRP A 42 6.73 15.75 3.08
C TRP A 42 6.66 14.28 3.52
N LEU A 43 7.40 13.84 4.54
CA LEU A 43 7.25 12.50 5.14
C LEU A 43 5.98 12.35 6.00
N LEU A 44 5.31 13.46 6.35
CA LEU A 44 4.03 13.43 7.07
C LEU A 44 2.83 13.19 6.15
N SER A 45 3.00 13.33 4.84
CA SER A 45 2.08 12.77 3.86
C SER A 45 2.50 11.33 3.58
N GLN A 46 2.18 10.40 4.49
CA GLN A 46 2.28 8.98 4.17
C GLN A 46 1.18 8.67 3.14
N GLN A 47 1.53 8.82 1.87
CA GLN A 47 0.76 8.26 0.78
C GLN A 47 0.95 6.75 0.83
N HIS A 48 -0.16 6.05 0.95
CA HIS A 48 -0.21 4.59 0.92
C HIS A 48 -0.72 4.15 -0.44
N THR A 49 -0.15 3.07 -0.96
CA THR A 49 -0.60 2.43 -2.19
C THR A 49 -0.74 0.93 -1.96
N GLU A 50 -1.90 0.39 -2.32
CA GLU A 50 -2.22 -1.04 -2.33
C GLU A 50 -2.53 -1.48 -3.76
N ILE A 51 -1.89 -2.57 -4.18
CA ILE A 51 -2.16 -3.21 -5.46
C ILE A 51 -2.68 -4.63 -5.19
N LEU A 52 -3.86 -4.94 -5.73
CA LEU A 52 -4.45 -6.27 -5.66
C LEU A 52 -4.80 -6.74 -7.08
N THR A 53 -4.37 -7.95 -7.43
CA THR A 53 -4.74 -8.58 -8.70
C THR A 53 -5.49 -9.87 -8.41
N GLU A 54 -6.70 -9.96 -8.94
CA GLU A 54 -7.56 -11.15 -8.86
C GLU A 54 -7.87 -11.66 -10.25
N VAL A 55 -7.96 -12.99 -10.36
CA VAL A 55 -8.18 -13.68 -11.62
C VAL A 55 -9.36 -14.63 -11.45
N TYR A 56 -10.35 -14.48 -12.30
CA TYR A 56 -11.57 -15.29 -12.30
C TYR A 56 -11.72 -16.04 -13.62
N ALA A 57 -12.25 -17.26 -13.55
CA ALA A 57 -12.78 -17.92 -14.73
C ALA A 57 -14.02 -17.16 -15.23
N PHE A 58 -14.08 -16.87 -16.52
CA PHE A 58 -15.13 -16.05 -17.11
C PHE A 58 -15.62 -16.63 -18.43
N VAL A 59 -16.90 -17.03 -18.45
CA VAL A 59 -17.53 -17.70 -19.60
C VAL A 59 -18.78 -16.98 -20.10
N SER A 60 -19.15 -15.88 -19.44
CA SER A 60 -20.32 -15.08 -19.83
C SER A 60 -19.96 -14.19 -21.02
N PRO A 61 -20.85 -14.03 -22.03
CA PRO A 61 -20.60 -13.13 -23.16
C PRO A 61 -20.70 -11.64 -22.76
N THR A 62 -21.24 -11.36 -21.58
CA THR A 62 -21.43 -9.99 -21.08
C THR A 62 -20.87 -9.86 -19.68
N LEU A 63 -20.08 -8.82 -19.44
CA LEU A 63 -19.60 -8.40 -18.13
C LEU A 63 -20.37 -7.13 -17.70
N VAL A 64 -20.99 -7.18 -16.52
CA VAL A 64 -21.65 -6.00 -15.94
C VAL A 64 -20.76 -5.40 -14.88
N VAL A 65 -20.34 -4.14 -15.05
CA VAL A 65 -19.51 -3.43 -14.08
C VAL A 65 -20.31 -2.34 -13.40
N ARG A 66 -20.47 -2.45 -12.08
CA ARG A 66 -21.10 -1.45 -11.23
C ARG A 66 -20.04 -0.82 -10.35
N ALA A 67 -19.65 0.39 -10.70
CA ALA A 67 -18.63 1.16 -10.00
C ALA A 67 -19.26 2.34 -9.27
N GLY A 68 -18.86 2.54 -8.02
CA GLY A 68 -19.18 3.75 -7.25
C GLY A 68 -18.45 4.99 -7.78
N GLU A 69 -18.86 6.17 -7.31
CA GLU A 69 -18.39 7.47 -7.85
C GLU A 69 -16.87 7.69 -7.73
N ASN A 70 -16.23 7.15 -6.69
CA ASN A 70 -14.78 7.30 -6.44
C ASN A 70 -13.92 6.25 -7.15
N VAL A 71 -14.50 5.47 -8.08
CA VAL A 71 -13.82 4.36 -8.74
C VAL A 71 -13.65 4.65 -10.23
N ARG A 72 -12.40 4.73 -10.68
CA ARG A 72 -12.07 4.73 -12.10
C ARG A 72 -11.96 3.30 -12.59
N VAL A 73 -12.62 3.00 -13.71
CA VAL A 73 -12.55 1.68 -14.34
C VAL A 73 -12.03 1.83 -15.76
N ASP A 74 -10.88 1.21 -16.00
CA ASP A 74 -10.24 1.04 -17.28
C ASP A 74 -10.44 -0.40 -17.75
N VAL A 75 -10.62 -0.60 -19.06
CA VAL A 75 -10.90 -1.90 -19.65
C VAL A 75 -9.93 -2.15 -20.78
N GLU A 76 -9.28 -3.30 -20.74
CA GLU A 76 -8.33 -3.76 -21.75
C GLU A 76 -8.71 -5.16 -22.23
N THR A 77 -8.28 -5.48 -23.44
CA THR A 77 -8.43 -6.82 -24.02
C THR A 77 -7.43 -7.80 -23.41
N GLY A 78 -7.87 -9.03 -23.17
CA GLY A 78 -7.07 -10.10 -22.61
C GLY A 78 -7.36 -11.47 -23.20
N VAL A 79 -7.06 -12.49 -22.40
CA VAL A 79 -7.13 -13.90 -22.81
C VAL A 79 -8.57 -14.42 -22.65
N ASP A 80 -9.02 -15.20 -23.63
CA ASP A 80 -10.30 -15.91 -23.58
C ASP A 80 -10.46 -16.77 -22.31
N GLY A 81 -11.68 -16.80 -21.79
CA GLY A 81 -12.04 -17.61 -20.62
C GLY A 81 -11.63 -17.02 -19.27
N GLN A 82 -11.02 -15.83 -19.24
CA GLN A 82 -10.47 -15.22 -18.05
C GLN A 82 -10.87 -13.75 -17.89
N LEU A 83 -11.25 -13.38 -16.67
CA LEU A 83 -11.35 -11.98 -16.24
C LEU A 83 -10.21 -11.71 -15.25
N THR A 84 -9.36 -10.75 -15.55
CA THR A 84 -8.37 -10.24 -14.59
C THR A 84 -8.83 -8.88 -14.08
N VAL A 85 -8.87 -8.74 -12.76
CA VAL A 85 -9.23 -7.50 -12.06
C VAL A 85 -8.00 -7.03 -11.30
N ARG A 86 -7.36 -5.95 -11.77
CA ARG A 86 -6.27 -5.30 -11.06
C ARG A 86 -6.81 -4.02 -10.42
N ARG A 87 -6.72 -3.94 -9.10
CA ARG A 87 -7.02 -2.76 -8.31
C ARG A 87 -5.73 -2.08 -7.89
N GLU A 88 -5.66 -0.78 -8.08
CA GLU A 88 -4.63 0.11 -7.55
C GLU A 88 -5.32 1.18 -6.72
N LEU A 89 -5.06 1.17 -5.43
CA LEU A 89 -5.70 2.04 -4.45
C LEU A 89 -4.63 2.89 -3.78
N THR A 90 -4.76 4.21 -3.90
CA THR A 90 -3.83 5.16 -3.32
C THR A 90 -4.59 6.08 -2.38
N TRP A 91 -4.08 6.33 -1.18
CA TRP A 91 -4.73 7.21 -0.21
C TRP A 91 -3.73 7.91 0.69
N THR A 92 -4.17 9.01 1.32
CA THR A 92 -3.44 9.68 2.39
C THR A 92 -4.27 9.66 3.68
N GLY A 93 -3.62 9.48 4.83
CA GLY A 93 -4.33 9.41 6.12
C GLY A 93 -5.04 8.07 6.33
N ASP A 94 -6.36 8.10 6.57
CA ASP A 94 -7.12 6.91 6.91
C ASP A 94 -7.32 5.97 5.71
N PRO A 95 -7.27 4.63 5.92
CA PRO A 95 -7.53 3.68 4.86
C PRO A 95 -8.99 3.77 4.38
N PRO A 96 -9.20 3.70 3.05
CA PRO A 96 -10.54 3.67 2.47
C PRO A 96 -11.28 2.36 2.79
N ASP A 97 -12.62 2.43 2.87
CA ASP A 97 -13.47 1.23 2.97
C ASP A 97 -13.77 0.73 1.55
N VAL A 98 -13.33 -0.50 1.25
CA VAL A 98 -13.44 -1.13 -0.06
C VAL A 98 -14.43 -2.28 0.02
N ARG A 99 -15.49 -2.21 -0.80
CA ARG A 99 -16.46 -3.28 -0.99
C ARG A 99 -16.40 -3.77 -2.42
N GLN A 100 -15.90 -4.98 -2.58
CA GLN A 100 -15.83 -5.66 -3.87
C GLN A 100 -16.59 -6.97 -3.79
N SER A 101 -17.39 -7.26 -4.81
CA SER A 101 -18.07 -8.55 -4.94
C SER A 101 -18.12 -9.00 -6.40
N TRP A 102 -17.97 -10.30 -6.58
CA TRP A 102 -18.02 -10.98 -7.86
C TRP A 102 -19.00 -12.14 -7.78
N ASN A 103 -19.87 -12.29 -8.80
CA ASN A 103 -20.86 -13.37 -8.87
C ASN A 103 -20.79 -14.21 -10.16
N GLY A 104 -19.69 -14.10 -10.91
CA GLY A 104 -19.49 -14.80 -12.19
C GLY A 104 -19.90 -13.99 -13.43
N ARG A 105 -20.66 -12.90 -13.28
CA ARG A 105 -21.09 -12.03 -14.39
C ARG A 105 -20.99 -10.54 -14.07
N THR A 106 -21.22 -10.19 -12.81
CA THR A 106 -21.29 -8.81 -12.35
C THR A 106 -20.17 -8.56 -11.37
N LEU A 107 -19.34 -7.58 -11.70
CA LEU A 107 -18.37 -7.00 -10.78
C LEU A 107 -19.00 -5.76 -10.16
N ARG A 108 -19.13 -5.76 -8.83
CA ARG A 108 -19.54 -4.59 -8.07
C ARG A 108 -18.38 -4.10 -7.23
N VAL A 109 -18.04 -2.83 -7.40
CA VAL A 109 -16.95 -2.16 -6.71
C VAL A 109 -17.43 -0.82 -6.17
N ASP A 110 -17.31 -0.64 -4.86
CA ASP A 110 -17.67 0.57 -4.15
C ASP A 110 -16.50 0.92 -3.22
N VAL A 111 -15.97 2.14 -3.34
CA VAL A 111 -14.87 2.64 -2.51
C VAL A 111 -15.31 3.92 -1.81
N SER A 112 -15.25 3.91 -0.49
CA SER A 112 -15.60 5.05 0.36
C SER A 112 -14.36 5.62 1.01
N CYS A 113 -14.11 6.90 0.77
CA CYS A 113 -12.91 7.58 1.25
C CYS A 113 -13.28 8.66 2.26
N ARG A 114 -12.55 8.68 3.38
CA ARG A 114 -12.69 9.70 4.42
C ARG A 114 -11.77 10.90 4.18
N SER A 115 -10.70 10.68 3.42
CA SER A 115 -9.66 11.62 3.01
C SER A 115 -9.36 11.44 1.51
N ASP A 116 -8.38 12.16 0.98
CA ASP A 116 -7.97 12.05 -0.42
C ASP A 116 -7.53 10.62 -0.76
N CYS A 117 -8.23 10.04 -1.73
CA CYS A 117 -7.97 8.70 -2.25
C CYS A 117 -8.18 8.65 -3.77
N GLU A 118 -7.56 7.66 -4.39
CA GLU A 118 -7.77 7.30 -5.79
C GLU A 118 -7.89 5.77 -5.88
N ALA A 119 -8.97 5.30 -6.52
CA ALA A 119 -9.18 3.87 -6.77
C ALA A 119 -9.28 3.63 -8.27
N VAL A 120 -8.25 2.97 -8.83
CA VAL A 120 -8.18 2.61 -10.26
C VAL A 120 -8.34 1.10 -10.38
N TYR A 121 -9.28 0.67 -11.21
CA TYR A 121 -9.50 -0.73 -11.56
C TYR A 121 -9.21 -0.93 -13.04
N LEU A 122 -8.21 -1.75 -13.33
CA LEU A 122 -7.94 -2.25 -14.67
C LEU A 122 -8.58 -3.63 -14.83
N LEU A 123 -9.56 -3.72 -15.73
CA LEU A 123 -10.25 -4.95 -16.08
C LEU A 123 -9.72 -5.47 -17.41
N THR A 124 -9.11 -6.64 -17.38
CA THR A 124 -8.67 -7.31 -18.59
C THR A 124 -9.70 -8.40 -18.93
N VAL A 125 -10.38 -8.23 -20.05
CA VAL A 125 -11.52 -9.06 -20.50
C VAL A 125 -11.26 -9.66 -21.88
N PRO A 126 -11.83 -10.83 -22.21
CA PRO A 126 -11.78 -11.37 -23.56
C PRO A 126 -12.34 -10.38 -24.59
N ASP A 127 -11.81 -10.37 -25.81
CA ASP A 127 -12.25 -9.47 -26.89
C ASP A 127 -13.70 -9.72 -27.34
N THR A 128 -14.18 -10.95 -27.17
CA THR A 128 -15.54 -11.38 -27.50
C THR A 128 -16.61 -10.91 -26.51
N VAL A 129 -16.22 -10.26 -25.41
CA VAL A 129 -17.10 -9.93 -24.29
C VAL A 129 -17.56 -8.48 -24.34
N GLU A 130 -18.87 -8.27 -24.24
CA GLU A 130 -19.45 -6.94 -24.12
C GLU A 130 -19.40 -6.45 -22.66
N VAL A 131 -18.89 -5.24 -22.44
CA VAL A 131 -18.80 -4.63 -21.09
C VAL A 131 -19.88 -3.58 -20.91
N GLU A 132 -20.85 -3.88 -20.05
CA GLU A 132 -21.92 -2.96 -19.67
C GLU A 132 -21.55 -2.18 -18.41
N ARG A 133 -21.71 -0.85 -18.42
CA ARG A 133 -21.59 0.01 -17.23
C ARG A 133 -22.91 0.72 -16.93
N PRO A 134 -23.81 0.12 -16.13
CA PRO A 134 -25.05 0.76 -15.75
C PRO A 134 -24.75 1.96 -14.86
N GLY A 135 -24.93 3.18 -15.38
CA GLY A 135 -24.71 4.44 -14.66
C GLY A 135 -23.50 5.27 -15.12
N ALA A 136 -22.66 4.76 -16.03
CA ALA A 136 -21.70 5.58 -16.74
C ALA A 136 -22.35 6.09 -18.04
N SER A 137 -22.27 7.40 -18.32
CA SER A 137 -22.54 7.89 -19.68
C SER A 137 -21.75 7.05 -20.68
N PRO A 138 -22.35 6.65 -21.82
CA PRO A 138 -21.70 5.76 -22.77
C PRO A 138 -20.37 6.36 -23.20
N ILE A 139 -19.27 5.65 -22.90
CA ILE A 139 -17.98 5.97 -23.48
C ILE A 139 -18.10 5.59 -24.95
N ALA A 140 -18.26 6.60 -25.80
CA ALA A 140 -18.20 6.42 -27.24
C ALA A 140 -16.87 5.74 -27.57
N PRO A 141 -16.86 4.61 -28.29
CA PRO A 141 -15.62 4.07 -28.81
C PRO A 141 -15.02 5.14 -29.74
N GLY A 142 -13.82 5.61 -29.37
CA GLY A 142 -13.00 6.42 -30.27
C GLY A 142 -12.64 5.56 -31.47
N ILE A 143 -13.31 5.78 -32.58
CA ILE A 143 -12.91 5.25 -33.89
C ILE A 143 -11.89 6.26 -34.46
N PRO A 144 -10.73 5.81 -34.99
CA PRO A 144 -9.73 6.68 -35.61
C PRO A 144 -10.25 7.45 -36.83
#